data_AF-A0A5C9BDW5-F1
#
_entry.id   AF-A0A5C9BDW5-F1
#
_cell.length_a   1.000
_cell.length_b   1.000
_cell.length_c   1.000
_cell.angle_alpha   90.00
_cell.angle_beta   90.00
_cell.angle_gamma   90.00
#
_symmetry.space_group_name_H-M   'P 1'
#
loop_
_entity.id
_entity.type
_entity.pdbx_description
1 polymer ?
#
loop_
_entity_poly.entity_id
_entity_poly.type
_entity_poly.pdbx_seq_one_letter_code
_entity_poly.pdbx_strand_id
1 'polypeptide(L)'
;MMNTAVVMVVLLGFVAMTIDVGFIELTRTQLQSAADASALSGAMELSGTDDPALVRTNARNAVIQAAAMHRAGDKSSVAIDPIADITFGKLVWNGNSQNYSIQWGEDATPYNVIKVRALRMTSAGSDNRLPLFFAPAIGSKNAEVGAEAIATFQPRDIMVVLDFSGSMNDDSCFGGINKLGRSYIESNLQTMWTQLGSPVYGNLTVTPKYATLKGRAASGTIPHIDVTFKRTSVDVVSTLNLTSARLKFSNGATQTFSGLTGKLKTLAGTGGNSGKDITNCWVTSGTNASLSSGNLGEQFDFTLSKIKTALGLTTPYPYPGGSWDEYIQEVQKSSNNIKAAGYRDMYGYMTWLEYLQTQRYSSADTPDLWKTSEQPVGSMKDAVGLFTDYLTEMEAEDYVGLSIYTHTNSAGAILEHGLSRNLDQIKSTTQQRQAGHYKPGTNISAGMKTGRDELVQHARPRAARLMVLMTDGEANEPGNSATAKAAVIAEANAAAAAKIKILTISLGAGADTSLMQQVADITKGEHFNVPGGSSITDVQTQLELVFRKIANSRTLKLISDQ
;
A
#
# COMPACT_ATOMS: atom_id res chain seq x y z
N MET A 1 32.51 80.54 -19.92
CA MET A 1 33.25 79.36 -20.42
C MET A 1 33.77 78.47 -19.30
N MET A 2 34.36 79.00 -18.21
CA MET A 2 34.88 78.19 -17.09
C MET A 2 33.81 77.34 -16.37
N ASN A 3 32.63 77.88 -16.09
CA ASN A 3 31.55 77.13 -15.41
C ASN A 3 31.01 75.95 -16.24
N THR A 4 30.92 76.11 -17.57
CA THR A 4 30.46 75.05 -18.48
C THR A 4 31.46 73.89 -18.52
N ALA A 5 32.76 74.18 -18.53
CA ALA A 5 33.80 73.17 -18.51
C ALA A 5 33.79 72.36 -17.20
N VAL A 6 33.61 73.02 -16.05
CA VAL A 6 33.51 72.36 -14.74
C VAL A 6 32.29 71.45 -14.67
N VAL A 7 31.11 71.91 -15.13
CA VAL A 7 29.90 71.09 -15.13
C VAL A 7 30.01 69.88 -16.07
N MET A 8 30.64 70.04 -17.25
CA MET A 8 30.92 68.93 -18.17
C MET A 8 31.80 67.85 -17.52
N VAL A 9 32.86 68.23 -16.80
CA VAL A 9 33.73 67.28 -16.09
C VAL A 9 32.97 66.53 -15.01
N VAL A 10 32.13 67.23 -14.24
CA VAL A 10 31.29 66.59 -13.21
C VAL A 10 30.29 65.61 -13.83
N LEU A 11 29.62 65.98 -14.93
CA LEU A 11 28.69 65.10 -15.64
C LEU A 11 29.38 63.85 -16.19
N LEU A 12 30.57 64.00 -16.79
CA LEU A 12 31.38 62.87 -17.25
C LEU A 12 31.79 61.95 -16.09
N GLY A 13 32.09 62.52 -14.91
CA GLY A 13 32.36 61.75 -13.69
C GLY A 13 31.17 60.89 -13.24
N PHE A 14 29.95 61.43 -13.29
CA PHE A 14 28.73 60.66 -12.98
C PHE A 14 28.45 59.55 -14.00
N VAL A 15 28.68 59.80 -15.30
CA VAL A 15 28.54 58.77 -16.34
C VAL A 15 29.55 57.65 -16.14
N ALA A 16 30.82 57.99 -15.89
CA ALA A 16 31.88 57.04 -15.58
C ALA A 16 31.52 56.14 -14.38
N MET A 17 31.05 56.75 -13.28
CA MET A 17 30.58 56.02 -12.10
C MET A 17 29.40 55.10 -12.43
N THR A 18 28.44 55.57 -13.22
CA THR A 18 27.26 54.78 -13.59
C THR A 18 27.63 53.54 -14.40
N ILE A 19 28.61 53.64 -15.31
CA ILE A 19 29.10 52.51 -16.11
C ILE A 19 29.77 51.46 -15.22
N ASP A 20 30.69 51.88 -14.33
CA ASP A 20 31.40 50.94 -13.46
C ASP A 20 30.46 50.26 -12.45
N VAL A 21 29.55 51.01 -11.83
CA VAL A 21 28.54 50.43 -10.91
C VAL A 21 27.59 49.50 -11.66
N GLY A 22 27.15 49.89 -12.86
CA GLY A 22 26.31 49.04 -13.71
C GLY A 22 27.01 47.74 -14.10
N PHE A 23 28.31 47.78 -14.39
CA PHE A 23 29.09 46.58 -14.71
C PHE A 23 29.32 45.68 -13.50
N ILE A 24 29.52 46.26 -12.31
CA ILE A 24 29.59 45.53 -11.04
C ILE A 24 28.28 44.77 -10.77
N GLU A 25 27.12 45.45 -10.85
CA GLU A 25 25.82 44.81 -10.57
C GLU A 25 25.41 43.80 -11.64
N LEU A 26 25.74 44.05 -12.91
CA LEU A 26 25.58 43.05 -13.97
C LEU A 26 26.41 41.79 -13.68
N THR A 27 27.68 41.98 -13.31
CA THR A 27 28.58 40.86 -13.00
C THR A 27 28.11 40.10 -11.77
N ARG A 28 27.64 40.79 -10.72
CA ARG A 28 27.04 40.15 -9.54
C ARG A 28 25.82 39.31 -9.91
N THR A 29 24.92 39.82 -10.76
CA THR A 29 23.74 39.08 -11.24
C THR A 29 24.15 37.82 -12.00
N GLN A 30 25.15 37.93 -12.87
CA GLN A 30 25.70 36.80 -13.61
C GLN A 30 26.33 35.75 -12.68
N LEU A 31 27.06 36.18 -11.66
CA LEU A 31 27.62 35.31 -10.63
C LEU A 31 26.52 34.63 -9.79
N GLN A 32 25.40 35.31 -9.50
CA GLN A 32 24.28 34.69 -8.79
C GLN A 32 23.66 33.56 -9.63
N SER A 33 23.43 33.79 -10.92
CA SER A 33 22.94 32.74 -11.83
C SER A 33 23.90 31.54 -11.88
N ALA A 34 25.22 31.79 -11.91
CA ALA A 34 26.22 30.74 -11.83
C ALA A 34 26.17 29.97 -10.50
N ALA A 35 26.13 30.68 -9.37
CA ALA A 35 26.06 30.10 -8.03
C ALA A 35 24.79 29.25 -7.85
N ASP A 36 23.62 29.76 -8.26
CA ASP A 36 22.33 29.07 -8.17
C ASP A 36 22.32 27.78 -8.98
N ALA A 37 22.76 27.84 -10.25
CA ALA A 37 22.84 26.67 -11.12
C ALA A 37 23.85 25.65 -10.59
N SER A 38 25.01 26.11 -10.14
CA SER A 38 26.04 25.26 -9.53
C SER A 38 25.57 24.60 -8.25
N ALA A 39 24.93 25.33 -7.35
CA ALA A 39 24.41 24.78 -6.09
C ALA A 39 23.34 23.71 -6.37
N LEU A 40 22.40 23.96 -7.29
CA LEU A 40 21.42 22.96 -7.71
C LEU A 40 22.07 21.73 -8.35
N SER A 41 23.06 21.91 -9.22
CA SER A 41 23.82 20.80 -9.80
C SER A 41 24.57 19.98 -8.75
N GLY A 42 25.24 20.63 -7.80
CA GLY A 42 25.89 19.93 -6.70
C GLY A 42 24.89 19.23 -5.78
N ALA A 43 23.72 19.81 -5.56
CA ALA A 43 22.67 19.24 -4.72
C ALA A 43 22.05 17.98 -5.34
N MET A 44 22.01 17.86 -6.68
CA MET A 44 21.57 16.63 -7.37
C MET A 44 22.44 15.41 -7.03
N GLU A 45 23.72 15.64 -6.72
CA GLU A 45 24.69 14.58 -6.44
C GLU A 45 24.75 14.18 -4.96
N LEU A 46 23.99 14.86 -4.09
CA LEU A 46 23.94 14.54 -2.67
C LEU A 46 23.20 13.22 -2.44
N SER A 47 23.70 12.41 -1.51
CA SER A 47 23.16 11.09 -1.20
C SER A 47 23.28 10.78 0.29
N GLY A 48 22.26 10.10 0.81
CA GLY A 48 22.20 9.62 2.19
C GLY A 48 22.92 8.28 2.39
N THR A 49 23.10 7.51 1.33
CA THR A 49 23.56 6.11 1.40
C THR A 49 24.91 5.86 0.76
N ASP A 50 25.32 6.70 -0.19
CA ASP A 50 26.60 6.53 -0.87
C ASP A 50 27.77 6.95 0.02
N ASP A 51 28.97 6.45 -0.30
CA ASP A 51 30.20 6.86 0.38
C ASP A 51 30.35 8.40 0.32
N PRO A 52 30.46 9.10 1.47
CA PRO A 52 30.60 10.54 1.51
C PRO A 52 31.73 11.07 0.63
N ALA A 53 32.84 10.34 0.47
CA ALA A 53 33.95 10.77 -0.39
C ALA A 53 33.57 10.77 -1.88
N LEU A 54 32.79 9.78 -2.32
CA LEU A 54 32.25 9.70 -3.67
C LEU A 54 31.24 10.84 -3.93
N VAL A 55 30.33 11.07 -2.97
CA VAL A 55 29.35 12.17 -3.03
C VAL A 55 30.05 13.52 -3.20
N ARG A 56 31.07 13.81 -2.38
CA ARG A 56 31.84 15.07 -2.51
C ARG A 56 32.49 15.21 -3.88
N THR A 57 33.06 14.12 -4.40
CA THR A 57 33.72 14.12 -5.72
C THR A 57 32.75 14.42 -6.84
N ASN A 58 31.61 13.73 -6.88
CA ASN A 58 30.59 13.92 -7.91
C ASN A 58 29.98 15.33 -7.84
N ALA A 59 29.59 15.78 -6.64
CA ALA A 59 29.04 17.11 -6.44
C ALA A 59 30.02 18.23 -6.83
N ARG A 60 31.31 18.11 -6.46
CA ARG A 60 32.35 19.07 -6.89
C ARG A 60 32.46 19.16 -8.40
N ASN A 61 32.48 18.02 -9.09
CA ASN A 61 32.55 17.97 -10.55
C ASN A 61 31.31 18.62 -11.20
N ALA A 62 30.12 18.32 -10.70
CA ALA A 62 28.87 18.90 -11.20
C ALA A 62 28.82 20.42 -11.00
N VAL A 63 29.24 20.90 -9.83
CA VAL A 63 29.34 22.34 -9.50
C VAL A 63 30.26 23.07 -10.48
N ILE A 64 31.45 22.53 -10.74
CA ILE A 64 32.45 23.13 -11.62
C ILE A 64 31.95 23.17 -13.07
N GLN A 65 31.35 22.09 -13.56
CA GLN A 65 30.79 22.03 -14.91
C GLN A 65 29.65 23.05 -15.09
N ALA A 66 28.74 23.14 -14.11
CA ALA A 66 27.67 24.12 -14.12
C ALA A 66 28.20 25.57 -14.13
N ALA A 67 29.21 25.87 -13.32
CA ALA A 67 29.82 27.20 -13.25
C ALA A 67 30.49 27.59 -14.57
N ALA A 68 31.20 26.65 -15.20
CA ALA A 68 31.93 26.89 -16.44
C ALA A 68 31.03 27.29 -17.63
N MET A 69 29.74 26.96 -17.58
CA MET A 69 28.74 27.36 -18.58
C MET A 69 28.25 28.81 -18.43
N HIS A 70 28.61 29.50 -17.35
CA HIS A 70 28.13 30.84 -17.04
C HIS A 70 29.22 31.90 -17.23
N ARG A 71 28.81 33.09 -17.68
CA ARG A 71 29.68 34.27 -17.82
C ARG A 71 29.82 35.00 -16.48
N ALA A 72 30.90 35.76 -16.28
CA ALA A 72 30.98 36.78 -15.24
C ALA A 72 31.77 38.00 -15.73
N GLY A 73 31.08 39.06 -16.12
CA GLY A 73 31.67 40.31 -16.60
C GLY A 73 32.50 40.11 -17.87
N ASP A 74 33.81 40.35 -17.78
CA ASP A 74 34.79 40.15 -18.84
C ASP A 74 35.15 38.68 -19.10
N LYS A 75 34.81 37.74 -18.20
CA LYS A 75 35.14 36.31 -18.32
C LYS A 75 33.99 35.51 -18.92
N SER A 76 34.30 34.62 -19.86
CA SER A 76 33.32 33.75 -20.52
C SER A 76 32.89 32.53 -19.70
N SER A 77 33.62 32.22 -18.62
CA SER A 77 33.34 31.12 -17.70
C SER A 77 33.55 31.57 -16.26
N VAL A 78 32.80 30.99 -15.32
CA VAL A 78 33.04 31.11 -13.87
C VAL A 78 33.89 29.92 -13.43
N ALA A 79 34.96 30.20 -12.69
CA ALA A 79 35.77 29.19 -12.02
C ALA A 79 35.38 29.11 -10.54
N ILE A 80 35.22 27.89 -10.03
CA ILE A 80 34.91 27.60 -8.63
C ILE A 80 36.01 26.70 -8.09
N ASP A 81 36.59 27.07 -6.95
CA ASP A 81 37.55 26.21 -6.26
C ASP A 81 36.82 25.05 -5.56
N PRO A 82 37.12 23.78 -5.89
CA PRO A 82 36.41 22.63 -5.33
C PRO A 82 36.54 22.48 -3.80
N ILE A 83 37.57 23.09 -3.20
CA ILE A 83 37.87 22.99 -1.78
C ILE A 83 37.42 24.25 -1.04
N ALA A 84 37.73 25.44 -1.58
CA ALA A 84 37.47 26.69 -0.87
C ALA A 84 36.03 27.21 -1.08
N ASP A 85 35.45 26.98 -2.26
CA ASP A 85 34.19 27.64 -2.65
C ASP A 85 32.97 26.75 -2.53
N ILE A 86 33.17 25.46 -2.19
CA ILE A 86 32.12 24.47 -2.01
C ILE A 86 32.14 23.99 -0.57
N THR A 87 31.02 24.16 0.13
CA THR A 87 30.86 23.68 1.51
C THR A 87 29.69 22.72 1.58
N PHE A 88 29.94 21.51 2.07
CA PHE A 88 28.91 20.50 2.32
C PHE A 88 28.35 20.64 3.74
N GLY A 89 27.12 20.18 3.95
CA GLY A 89 26.52 20.17 5.27
C GLY A 89 25.31 19.26 5.41
N LYS A 90 24.78 19.25 6.63
CA LYS A 90 23.55 18.56 7.04
C LYS A 90 22.55 19.55 7.62
N LEU A 91 21.44 19.74 6.93
CA LEU A 91 20.22 20.42 7.35
C LEU A 91 19.43 19.47 8.25
N VAL A 92 19.20 19.87 9.50
CA VAL A 92 18.50 19.07 10.51
C VAL A 92 17.32 19.85 11.06
N TRP A 93 16.17 19.19 11.19
CA TRP A 93 15.01 19.76 11.87
C TRP A 93 15.15 19.64 13.39
N ASN A 94 14.99 20.76 14.10
CA ASN A 94 14.91 20.79 15.55
C ASN A 94 13.45 20.94 16.00
N GLY A 95 12.88 19.86 16.56
CA GLY A 95 11.49 19.83 17.01
C GLY A 95 11.17 20.78 18.18
N ASN A 96 12.16 21.15 19.00
CA ASN A 96 11.95 22.03 20.15
C ASN A 96 11.86 23.50 19.74
N SER A 97 12.75 23.95 18.85
CA SER A 97 12.76 25.33 18.35
C SER A 97 11.88 25.53 17.11
N GLN A 98 11.28 24.46 16.58
CA GLN A 98 10.50 24.45 15.34
C GLN A 98 11.22 25.14 14.17
N ASN A 99 12.53 24.90 14.06
CA ASN A 99 13.35 25.51 13.02
C ASN A 99 14.39 24.52 12.48
N TYR A 100 14.83 24.76 11.26
CA TYR A 100 15.95 24.04 10.67
C TYR A 100 17.28 24.68 11.10
N SER A 101 18.29 23.84 11.30
CA SER A 101 19.67 24.27 11.52
C SER A 101 20.59 23.54 10.55
N ILE A 102 21.57 24.25 9.98
CA ILE A 102 22.58 23.66 9.11
C ILE A 102 23.86 23.42 9.89
N GLN A 103 24.34 22.18 9.86
CA GLN A 103 25.67 21.80 10.31
C GLN A 103 26.59 21.77 9.09
N TRP A 104 27.50 22.73 8.99
CA TRP A 104 28.47 22.81 7.90
C TRP A 104 29.73 22.01 8.21
N GLY A 105 30.32 21.37 7.20
CA GLY A 105 31.60 20.68 7.29
C GLY A 105 31.65 19.38 6.51
N GLU A 106 32.85 18.90 6.17
CA GLU A 106 33.00 17.60 5.51
C GLU A 106 32.61 16.43 6.43
N ASP A 107 32.60 16.60 7.76
CA ASP A 107 32.17 15.53 8.68
C ASP A 107 30.64 15.54 8.93
N ALA A 108 29.90 16.52 8.40
CA ALA A 108 28.46 16.65 8.56
C ALA A 108 27.69 15.71 7.62
N THR A 109 27.91 14.41 7.77
CA THR A 109 27.33 13.36 6.93
C THR A 109 26.05 12.74 7.56
N PRO A 110 25.19 12.11 6.74
CA PRO A 110 25.08 12.31 5.29
C PRO A 110 24.76 13.76 4.91
N TYR A 111 25.23 14.17 3.73
CA TYR A 111 25.01 15.52 3.22
C TYR A 111 23.62 15.63 2.59
N ASN A 112 22.88 16.66 2.96
CA ASN A 112 21.61 16.99 2.32
C ASN A 112 21.52 18.49 1.95
N VAL A 113 22.58 19.26 2.18
CA VAL A 113 22.70 20.66 1.79
C VAL A 113 24.12 20.97 1.31
N ILE A 114 24.22 21.84 0.31
CA ILE A 114 25.48 22.32 -0.26
C ILE A 114 25.43 23.84 -0.41
N LYS A 115 26.53 24.51 -0.11
CA LYS A 115 26.76 25.93 -0.36
C LYS A 115 27.84 26.10 -1.39
N VAL A 116 27.58 26.98 -2.36
CA VAL A 116 28.51 27.29 -3.44
C VAL A 116 28.71 28.80 -3.51
N ARG A 117 29.97 29.23 -3.61
CA ARG A 117 30.35 30.63 -3.79
C ARG A 117 30.95 30.83 -5.18
N ALA A 118 30.44 31.82 -5.91
CA ALA A 118 30.99 32.24 -7.20
C ALA A 118 31.65 33.61 -7.02
N LEU A 119 32.98 33.68 -7.10
CA LEU A 119 33.76 34.82 -6.64
C LEU A 119 34.72 35.36 -7.74
N ARG A 120 34.76 36.69 -7.87
CA ARG A 120 35.77 37.45 -8.63
C ARG A 120 36.61 38.23 -7.63
N MET A 121 37.59 37.55 -7.04
CA MET A 121 38.49 38.10 -6.02
C MET A 121 39.94 37.70 -6.28
N THR A 122 40.88 38.23 -5.51
CA THR A 122 42.26 37.75 -5.53
C THR A 122 42.34 36.37 -4.87
N SER A 123 42.89 35.38 -5.58
CA SER A 123 43.24 34.08 -5.02
C SER A 123 44.77 33.94 -4.94
N ALA A 124 45.25 32.94 -4.19
CA ALA A 124 46.67 32.69 -4.00
C ALA A 124 47.37 32.37 -5.34
N GLY A 125 47.88 33.41 -6.02
CA GLY A 125 48.66 33.30 -7.26
C GLY A 125 48.10 34.02 -8.49
N SER A 126 46.86 34.55 -8.47
CA SER A 126 46.33 35.34 -9.61
C SER A 126 45.25 36.34 -9.18
N ASP A 127 45.21 37.52 -9.83
CA ASP A 127 44.14 38.51 -9.64
C ASP A 127 42.96 38.20 -10.58
N ASN A 128 41.85 37.71 -10.01
CA ASN A 128 40.61 37.43 -10.73
C ASN A 128 39.52 38.49 -10.43
N ARG A 129 39.87 39.68 -9.91
CA ARG A 129 38.90 40.76 -9.68
C ARG A 129 38.33 41.30 -10.99
N LEU A 130 37.18 41.97 -10.92
CA LEU A 130 36.52 42.59 -12.08
C LEU A 130 37.28 43.87 -12.48
N PRO A 131 37.88 43.96 -13.68
CA PRO A 131 38.50 45.20 -14.14
C PRO A 131 37.44 46.29 -14.36
N LEU A 132 37.69 47.47 -13.82
CA LEU A 132 36.80 48.64 -13.97
C LEU A 132 37.27 49.53 -15.13
N PHE A 133 36.34 50.24 -15.76
CA PHE A 133 36.60 51.04 -16.94
C PHE A 133 37.14 52.44 -16.59
N PHE A 134 36.54 53.14 -15.62
CA PHE A 134 36.85 54.56 -15.35
C PHE A 134 37.35 54.84 -13.92
N ALA A 135 36.95 54.02 -12.95
CA ALA A 135 37.47 54.03 -11.58
C ALA A 135 39.01 53.96 -11.46
N PRO A 136 39.79 53.36 -12.41
CA PRO A 136 41.24 53.46 -12.38
C PRO A 136 41.76 54.91 -12.33
N ALA A 137 41.02 55.88 -12.88
CA ALA A 137 41.39 57.30 -12.88
C ALA A 137 41.44 57.93 -11.48
N ILE A 138 40.77 57.31 -10.49
CA ILE A 138 40.73 57.75 -9.09
C ILE A 138 41.38 56.72 -8.14
N GLY A 139 42.09 55.71 -8.67
CA GLY A 139 42.91 54.78 -7.91
C GLY A 139 42.36 53.35 -7.75
N SER A 140 41.11 53.10 -8.12
CA SER A 140 40.48 51.77 -7.98
C SER A 140 40.44 51.03 -9.31
N LYS A 141 41.41 50.14 -9.54
CA LYS A 141 41.56 49.44 -10.83
C LYS A 141 40.58 48.28 -11.03
N ASN A 142 40.28 47.56 -9.95
CA ASN A 142 39.47 46.35 -9.98
C ASN A 142 38.46 46.37 -8.82
N ALA A 143 37.34 45.67 -8.98
CA ALA A 143 36.34 45.43 -7.93
C ALA A 143 36.27 43.95 -7.56
N GLU A 144 36.07 43.68 -6.27
CA GLU A 144 35.69 42.36 -5.77
C GLU A 144 34.17 42.21 -5.86
N VAL A 145 33.73 41.16 -6.54
CA VAL A 145 32.31 40.83 -6.67
C VAL A 145 32.11 39.34 -6.46
N GLY A 146 31.02 38.98 -5.81
CA GLY A 146 30.73 37.61 -5.46
C GLY A 146 29.25 37.40 -5.25
N ALA A 147 28.84 36.14 -5.38
CA ALA A 147 27.52 35.66 -5.07
C ALA A 147 27.62 34.29 -4.39
N GLU A 148 26.61 33.93 -3.61
CA GLU A 148 26.51 32.62 -3.00
C GLU A 148 25.10 32.04 -3.17
N ALA A 149 25.04 30.72 -3.18
CA ALA A 149 23.79 29.99 -3.24
C ALA A 149 23.89 28.74 -2.37
N ILE A 150 22.79 28.43 -1.68
CA ILE A 150 22.63 27.22 -0.88
C ILE A 150 21.50 26.40 -1.49
N ALA A 151 21.76 25.13 -1.75
CA ALA A 151 20.78 24.20 -2.28
C ALA A 151 20.67 22.96 -1.39
N THR A 152 19.45 22.44 -1.27
CA THR A 152 19.13 21.25 -0.46
C THR A 152 18.05 20.42 -1.13
N PHE A 153 17.92 19.14 -0.74
CA PHE A 153 16.69 18.40 -0.96
C PHE A 153 15.60 18.95 -0.06
N GLN A 154 14.45 19.29 -0.65
CA GLN A 154 13.31 19.70 0.15
C GLN A 154 12.84 18.50 1.01
N PRO A 155 12.83 18.61 2.35
CA PRO A 155 12.28 17.56 3.20
C PRO A 155 10.78 17.41 2.93
N ARG A 156 10.22 16.23 3.16
CA ARG A 156 8.80 15.94 2.90
C ARG A 156 8.06 15.58 4.17
N ASP A 157 6.81 16.00 4.20
CA ASP A 157 5.83 15.53 5.17
C ASP A 157 4.76 14.77 4.41
N ILE A 158 4.65 13.49 4.72
CA ILE A 158 3.92 12.51 3.93
C ILE A 158 2.80 11.92 4.78
N MET A 159 1.56 12.07 4.33
CA MET A 159 0.45 11.28 4.88
C MET A 159 0.18 10.08 4.00
N VAL A 160 0.40 8.89 4.56
CA VAL A 160 -0.04 7.65 3.93
C VAL A 160 -1.49 7.42 4.35
N VAL A 161 -2.38 7.32 3.36
CA VAL A 161 -3.83 7.19 3.55
C VAL A 161 -4.23 5.83 2.98
N LEU A 162 -4.52 4.87 3.87
CA LEU A 162 -4.65 3.45 3.54
C LEU A 162 -6.07 2.93 3.61
N ASP A 163 -6.38 2.06 2.66
CA ASP A 163 -7.59 1.27 2.62
C ASP A 163 -7.44 0.01 3.49
N PHE A 164 -8.35 -0.14 4.44
CA PHE A 164 -8.58 -1.39 5.15
C PHE A 164 -10.08 -1.67 5.19
N SER A 165 -10.78 -1.35 4.09
CA SER A 165 -12.18 -1.73 3.88
C SER A 165 -12.32 -3.24 3.71
N GLY A 166 -13.56 -3.73 3.73
CA GLY A 166 -13.84 -5.16 3.62
C GLY A 166 -13.40 -5.73 2.28
N SER A 167 -13.46 -4.93 1.20
CA SER A 167 -13.07 -5.37 -0.15
C SER A 167 -11.59 -5.70 -0.29
N MET A 168 -10.74 -5.21 0.63
CA MET A 168 -9.28 -5.40 0.60
C MET A 168 -8.82 -6.87 0.77
N ASN A 169 -9.75 -7.84 0.84
CA ASN A 169 -9.52 -9.28 0.74
C ASN A 169 -10.26 -9.98 -0.43
N ASP A 170 -11.00 -9.25 -1.28
CA ASP A 170 -11.86 -9.83 -2.32
C ASP A 170 -11.06 -10.60 -3.38
N ASP A 171 -9.82 -10.19 -3.64
CA ASP A 171 -8.90 -10.85 -4.58
C ASP A 171 -8.36 -12.19 -4.01
N SER A 172 -8.61 -12.49 -2.73
CA SER A 172 -8.38 -13.81 -2.12
C SER A 172 -9.62 -14.69 -2.06
N CYS A 173 -10.80 -14.15 -2.37
CA CYS A 173 -12.07 -14.84 -2.18
C CYS A 173 -12.54 -15.58 -3.45
N PHE A 174 -13.41 -16.57 -3.29
CA PHE A 174 -13.96 -17.35 -4.42
C PHE A 174 -14.73 -16.48 -5.43
N GLY A 175 -15.25 -15.32 -5.00
CA GLY A 175 -15.84 -14.33 -5.91
C GLY A 175 -14.88 -13.85 -7.01
N GLY A 176 -13.56 -13.87 -6.74
CA GLY A 176 -12.51 -13.48 -7.68
C GLY A 176 -12.14 -14.53 -8.72
N ILE A 177 -12.62 -15.79 -8.63
CA ILE A 177 -12.19 -16.90 -9.50
C ILE A 177 -12.32 -16.58 -10.99
N ASN A 178 -13.43 -15.95 -11.42
CA ASN A 178 -13.66 -15.64 -12.83
C ASN A 178 -12.72 -14.55 -13.37
N LYS A 179 -12.21 -13.68 -12.49
CA LYS A 179 -11.31 -12.56 -12.84
C LYS A 179 -9.84 -12.96 -12.74
N LEU A 180 -9.47 -13.70 -11.70
CA LEU A 180 -8.08 -13.94 -11.30
C LEU A 180 -7.61 -15.38 -11.55
N GLY A 181 -8.55 -16.28 -11.83
CA GLY A 181 -8.29 -17.70 -12.04
C GLY A 181 -8.36 -18.53 -10.75
N ARG A 182 -8.91 -19.73 -10.87
CA ARG A 182 -9.10 -20.67 -9.76
C ARG A 182 -7.81 -21.01 -9.02
N SER A 183 -6.75 -21.34 -9.77
CA SER A 183 -5.47 -21.76 -9.18
C SER A 183 -4.82 -20.66 -8.34
N TYR A 184 -4.99 -19.39 -8.73
CA TYR A 184 -4.52 -18.24 -7.96
C TYR A 184 -5.23 -18.18 -6.60
N ILE A 185 -6.57 -18.19 -6.60
CA ILE A 185 -7.38 -18.13 -5.37
C ILE A 185 -7.09 -19.32 -4.45
N GLU A 186 -7.11 -20.54 -4.97
CA GLU A 186 -6.88 -21.75 -4.19
C GLU A 186 -5.46 -21.79 -3.60
N SER A 187 -4.45 -21.33 -4.34
CA SER A 187 -3.08 -21.22 -3.83
C SER A 187 -2.95 -20.16 -2.75
N ASN A 188 -3.64 -19.03 -2.88
CA ASN A 188 -3.60 -17.95 -1.89
C ASN A 188 -4.25 -18.41 -0.57
N LEU A 189 -5.43 -19.05 -0.63
CA LEU A 189 -6.08 -19.65 0.54
C LEU A 189 -5.17 -20.69 1.24
N GLN A 190 -4.40 -21.46 0.47
CA GLN A 190 -3.42 -22.39 1.05
C GLN A 190 -2.28 -21.66 1.79
N THR A 191 -1.77 -20.57 1.22
CA THR A 191 -0.77 -19.71 1.88
C THR A 191 -1.32 -19.12 3.17
N MET A 192 -2.54 -18.58 3.14
CA MET A 192 -3.21 -18.01 4.32
C MET A 192 -3.35 -19.06 5.43
N TRP A 193 -3.78 -20.28 5.12
CA TRP A 193 -3.86 -21.37 6.10
C TRP A 193 -2.49 -21.67 6.73
N THR A 194 -1.42 -21.65 5.93
CA THR A 194 -0.05 -21.86 6.40
C THR A 194 0.38 -20.73 7.35
N GLN A 195 0.07 -19.47 7.02
CA GLN A 195 0.38 -18.28 7.81
C GLN A 195 -0.38 -18.22 9.14
N LEU A 196 -1.57 -18.81 9.21
CA LEU A 196 -2.30 -19.03 10.47
C LEU A 196 -1.69 -20.14 11.35
N GLY A 197 -0.56 -20.72 10.94
CA GLY A 197 0.12 -21.80 11.67
C GLY A 197 -0.41 -23.19 11.35
N SER A 198 -1.08 -23.36 10.20
CA SER A 198 -1.65 -24.64 9.75
C SER A 198 -2.56 -25.29 10.81
N PRO A 199 -3.57 -24.57 11.33
CA PRO A 199 -4.42 -25.08 12.40
C PRO A 199 -5.14 -26.37 11.97
N VAL A 200 -5.40 -27.24 12.95
CA VAL A 200 -6.10 -28.51 12.75
C VAL A 200 -7.43 -28.50 13.47
N TYR A 201 -8.52 -28.50 12.70
CA TYR A 201 -9.89 -28.55 13.22
C TYR A 201 -10.63 -29.77 12.70
N GLY A 202 -10.95 -30.69 13.63
CA GLY A 202 -11.61 -31.94 13.30
C GLY A 202 -10.86 -32.68 12.17
N ASN A 203 -11.62 -33.06 11.15
CA ASN A 203 -11.14 -33.80 9.99
C ASN A 203 -11.02 -32.92 8.74
N LEU A 204 -10.99 -31.59 8.88
CA LEU A 204 -10.86 -30.68 7.74
C LEU A 204 -9.50 -30.87 7.05
N THR A 205 -9.54 -30.91 5.73
CA THR A 205 -8.35 -30.85 4.87
C THR A 205 -8.30 -29.52 4.14
N VAL A 206 -7.14 -29.14 3.60
CA VAL A 206 -6.97 -27.94 2.77
C VAL A 206 -8.02 -27.91 1.67
N THR A 207 -7.97 -28.91 0.79
CA THR A 207 -8.96 -29.08 -0.26
C THR A 207 -10.28 -29.52 0.36
N PRO A 208 -11.39 -28.82 0.09
CA PRO A 208 -12.69 -29.19 0.64
C PRO A 208 -13.12 -30.61 0.23
N LYS A 209 -13.74 -31.33 1.15
CA LYS A 209 -14.30 -32.67 0.91
C LYS A 209 -15.72 -32.79 1.45
N TYR A 210 -16.52 -33.63 0.82
CA TYR A 210 -17.84 -33.97 1.34
C TYR A 210 -17.76 -34.65 2.71
N ALA A 211 -18.74 -34.39 3.57
CA ALA A 211 -18.82 -35.02 4.88
C ALA A 211 -19.23 -36.50 4.75
N THR A 212 -18.51 -37.39 5.45
CA THR A 212 -18.81 -38.83 5.51
C THR A 212 -19.33 -39.18 6.90
N LEU A 213 -20.62 -39.52 6.98
CA LEU A 213 -21.24 -40.00 8.21
C LEU A 213 -20.86 -41.47 8.43
N LYS A 214 -20.29 -41.75 9.60
CA LYS A 214 -19.89 -43.09 10.01
C LYS A 214 -21.06 -43.80 10.68
N GLY A 215 -21.41 -44.97 10.17
CA GLY A 215 -22.36 -45.87 10.79
C GLY A 215 -21.73 -46.65 11.94
N ARG A 216 -22.49 -47.56 12.53
CA ARG A 216 -22.06 -48.40 13.64
C ARG A 216 -20.85 -49.25 13.30
N ALA A 217 -20.10 -49.64 14.32
CA ALA A 217 -19.00 -50.58 14.17
C ALA A 217 -19.51 -51.94 13.66
N ALA A 218 -18.71 -52.59 12.81
CA ALA A 218 -19.01 -53.93 12.31
C ALA A 218 -19.01 -54.96 13.47
N SER A 219 -19.95 -55.92 13.43
CA SER A 219 -20.06 -56.97 14.46
C SER A 219 -20.74 -58.24 13.93
N GLY A 220 -19.97 -59.30 13.70
CA GLY A 220 -20.51 -60.53 13.10
C GLY A 220 -21.08 -60.27 11.70
N THR A 221 -22.39 -60.45 11.53
CA THR A 221 -23.10 -60.21 10.25
C THR A 221 -23.54 -58.75 10.06
N ILE A 222 -23.25 -57.91 11.04
CA ILE A 222 -23.48 -56.46 11.01
C ILE A 222 -22.33 -55.79 10.25
N PRO A 223 -22.59 -55.10 9.13
CA PRO A 223 -21.56 -54.32 8.45
C PRO A 223 -21.27 -53.00 9.16
N HIS A 224 -20.11 -52.42 8.84
CA HIS A 224 -19.88 -50.98 8.97
C HIS A 224 -20.30 -50.30 7.67
N ILE A 225 -20.94 -49.13 7.76
CA ILE A 225 -21.45 -48.37 6.63
C ILE A 225 -21.00 -46.93 6.74
N ASP A 226 -20.44 -46.41 5.66
CA ASP A 226 -20.11 -45.00 5.50
C ASP A 226 -21.02 -44.37 4.45
N VAL A 227 -21.57 -43.21 4.76
CA VAL A 227 -22.39 -42.43 3.82
C VAL A 227 -21.80 -41.05 3.62
N THR A 228 -21.25 -40.80 2.43
CA THR A 228 -20.75 -39.49 2.01
C THR A 228 -21.87 -38.68 1.39
N PHE A 229 -22.18 -37.54 1.98
CA PHE A 229 -23.29 -36.67 1.58
C PHE A 229 -22.86 -35.63 0.55
N LYS A 230 -23.53 -35.58 -0.61
CA LYS A 230 -23.26 -34.65 -1.72
C LYS A 230 -24.50 -33.84 -2.11
N ARG A 231 -25.39 -33.54 -1.16
CA ARG A 231 -26.67 -32.84 -1.35
C ARG A 231 -27.72 -33.61 -2.15
N THR A 232 -27.50 -33.81 -3.44
CA THR A 232 -28.44 -34.45 -4.37
C THR A 232 -28.10 -35.91 -4.66
N SER A 233 -26.95 -36.36 -4.19
CA SER A 233 -26.53 -37.76 -4.20
C SER A 233 -25.80 -38.13 -2.91
N VAL A 234 -25.67 -39.43 -2.67
CA VAL A 234 -24.89 -40.01 -1.59
C VAL A 234 -23.99 -41.12 -2.16
N ASP A 235 -22.75 -41.20 -1.67
CA ASP A 235 -21.94 -42.41 -1.86
C ASP A 235 -22.04 -43.27 -0.61
N VAL A 236 -22.42 -44.53 -0.79
CA VAL A 236 -22.57 -45.51 0.28
C VAL A 236 -21.51 -46.57 0.13
N VAL A 237 -20.68 -46.73 1.16
CA VAL A 237 -19.67 -47.78 1.27
C VAL A 237 -20.05 -48.70 2.42
N SER A 238 -20.02 -50.02 2.19
CA SER A 238 -20.29 -51.01 3.23
C SER A 238 -19.23 -52.12 3.24
N THR A 239 -18.94 -52.67 4.42
CA THR A 239 -18.01 -53.80 4.53
C THR A 239 -18.58 -55.11 3.97
N LEU A 240 -19.92 -55.22 3.91
CA LEU A 240 -20.67 -56.32 3.29
C LEU A 240 -21.44 -55.82 2.05
N ASN A 241 -22.02 -56.74 1.27
CA ASN A 241 -22.80 -56.37 0.09
C ASN A 241 -24.05 -55.58 0.47
N LEU A 242 -24.23 -54.43 -0.17
CA LEU A 242 -25.45 -53.63 -0.12
C LEU A 242 -26.61 -54.43 -0.72
N THR A 243 -27.80 -54.34 -0.12
CA THR A 243 -29.01 -55.05 -0.59
C THR A 243 -30.07 -54.07 -1.08
N SER A 244 -30.32 -53.02 -0.31
CA SER A 244 -31.23 -51.93 -0.68
C SER A 244 -30.87 -50.64 0.05
N ALA A 245 -31.34 -49.51 -0.46
CA ALA A 245 -31.24 -48.23 0.22
C ALA A 245 -32.50 -47.40 -0.04
N ARG A 246 -32.86 -46.52 0.90
CA ARG A 246 -33.98 -45.60 0.77
C ARG A 246 -33.48 -44.18 0.98
N LEU A 247 -33.86 -43.28 0.08
CA LEU A 247 -33.61 -41.84 0.21
C LEU A 247 -34.91 -41.14 0.59
N LYS A 248 -34.83 -40.14 1.47
CA LYS A 248 -35.87 -39.14 1.68
C LYS A 248 -35.38 -37.79 1.18
N PHE A 249 -36.23 -37.10 0.43
CA PHE A 249 -35.93 -35.82 -0.19
C PHE A 249 -36.53 -34.65 0.58
N SER A 250 -36.07 -33.43 0.29
CA SER A 250 -36.48 -32.19 0.94
C SER A 250 -37.99 -31.92 0.88
N ASN A 251 -38.69 -32.41 -0.15
CA ASN A 251 -40.14 -32.30 -0.28
C ASN A 251 -40.92 -33.41 0.46
N GLY A 252 -40.24 -34.23 1.27
CA GLY A 252 -40.82 -35.36 2.00
C GLY A 252 -41.01 -36.64 1.19
N ALA A 253 -40.82 -36.60 -0.14
CA ALA A 253 -40.90 -37.80 -0.97
C ALA A 253 -39.79 -38.80 -0.60
N THR A 254 -40.02 -40.09 -0.84
CA THR A 254 -39.01 -41.13 -0.64
C THR A 254 -38.85 -41.99 -1.87
N GLN A 255 -37.65 -42.53 -2.09
CA GLN A 255 -37.36 -43.47 -3.17
C GLN A 255 -36.50 -44.63 -2.66
N THR A 256 -36.91 -45.86 -2.97
CA THR A 256 -36.21 -47.08 -2.59
C THR A 256 -35.48 -47.68 -3.79
N PHE A 257 -34.21 -48.02 -3.58
CA PHE A 257 -33.34 -48.73 -4.52
C PHE A 257 -33.18 -50.15 -3.99
N SER A 258 -33.77 -51.12 -4.68
CA SER A 258 -33.75 -52.54 -4.28
C SER A 258 -32.81 -53.35 -5.18
N GLY A 259 -32.36 -54.52 -4.71
CA GLY A 259 -31.50 -55.41 -5.50
C GLY A 259 -30.11 -54.83 -5.76
N LEU A 260 -29.61 -54.00 -4.83
CA LEU A 260 -28.25 -53.50 -4.89
C LEU A 260 -27.28 -54.70 -4.77
N THR A 261 -26.10 -54.55 -5.35
CA THR A 261 -25.02 -55.55 -5.33
C THR A 261 -23.67 -54.86 -5.15
N GLY A 262 -22.71 -55.57 -4.55
CA GLY A 262 -21.39 -55.01 -4.25
C GLY A 262 -21.36 -54.09 -3.03
N LYS A 263 -20.20 -53.48 -2.78
CA LYS A 263 -19.88 -52.77 -1.53
C LYS A 263 -19.89 -51.25 -1.62
N LEU A 264 -20.01 -50.71 -2.83
CA LEU A 264 -20.03 -49.28 -3.11
C LEU A 264 -21.17 -48.95 -4.06
N LYS A 265 -21.98 -47.95 -3.72
CA LYS A 265 -22.99 -47.37 -4.61
C LYS A 265 -23.05 -45.87 -4.47
N THR A 266 -23.21 -45.20 -5.61
CA THR A 266 -23.66 -43.81 -5.67
C THR A 266 -25.16 -43.81 -5.95
N LEU A 267 -25.92 -43.14 -5.10
CA LEU A 267 -27.38 -43.10 -5.15
C LEU A 267 -27.84 -41.65 -5.27
N ALA A 268 -28.74 -41.40 -6.22
CA ALA A 268 -29.36 -40.10 -6.45
C ALA A 268 -30.83 -40.29 -6.81
N GLY A 269 -31.66 -39.28 -6.56
CA GLY A 269 -33.07 -39.32 -6.97
C GLY A 269 -33.22 -39.49 -8.49
N THR A 270 -34.24 -40.23 -8.92
CA THR A 270 -34.56 -40.40 -10.35
C THR A 270 -36.00 -39.99 -10.64
N GLY A 271 -36.33 -39.81 -11.93
CA GLY A 271 -37.66 -39.37 -12.36
C GLY A 271 -38.07 -38.07 -11.68
N GLY A 272 -39.28 -38.02 -11.12
CA GLY A 272 -39.79 -36.86 -10.39
C GLY A 272 -39.00 -36.47 -9.12
N ASN A 273 -38.00 -37.26 -8.71
CA ASN A 273 -37.08 -36.94 -7.61
C ASN A 273 -35.67 -36.56 -8.08
N SER A 274 -35.41 -36.50 -9.39
CA SER A 274 -34.11 -36.11 -9.92
C SER A 274 -33.72 -34.71 -9.47
N GLY A 275 -32.46 -34.54 -9.04
CA GLY A 275 -31.90 -33.26 -8.60
C GLY A 275 -32.42 -32.73 -7.26
N LYS A 276 -33.28 -33.47 -6.54
CA LYS A 276 -33.78 -33.04 -5.23
C LYS A 276 -32.74 -33.25 -4.14
N ASP A 277 -32.71 -32.32 -3.19
CA ASP A 277 -31.93 -32.42 -1.96
C ASP A 277 -32.36 -33.64 -1.15
N ILE A 278 -31.39 -34.41 -0.68
CA ILE A 278 -31.58 -35.57 0.19
C ILE A 278 -31.46 -35.13 1.65
N THR A 279 -32.42 -35.52 2.49
CA THR A 279 -32.42 -35.20 3.93
C THR A 279 -32.05 -36.40 4.79
N ASN A 280 -32.36 -37.62 4.34
CA ASN A 280 -32.08 -38.86 5.06
C ASN A 280 -31.76 -39.98 4.08
N CYS A 281 -30.91 -40.91 4.52
CA CYS A 281 -30.59 -42.14 3.82
C CYS A 281 -30.76 -43.32 4.80
N TRP A 282 -31.46 -44.37 4.39
CA TRP A 282 -31.43 -45.65 5.08
C TRP A 282 -30.73 -46.68 4.21
N VAL A 283 -29.83 -47.46 4.78
CA VAL A 283 -29.00 -48.41 4.03
C VAL A 283 -29.16 -49.80 4.63
N THR A 284 -29.45 -50.79 3.78
CA THR A 284 -29.43 -52.22 4.15
C THR A 284 -28.23 -52.95 3.55
N SER A 285 -27.55 -53.73 4.38
CA SER A 285 -26.38 -54.55 4.10
C SER A 285 -26.21 -55.58 5.22
N GLY A 286 -25.92 -56.84 4.87
CA GLY A 286 -25.87 -57.93 5.86
C GLY A 286 -27.16 -58.03 6.69
N THR A 287 -27.04 -58.13 8.01
CA THR A 287 -28.19 -58.26 8.94
C THR A 287 -28.66 -56.91 9.53
N ASN A 288 -28.23 -55.77 8.98
CA ASN A 288 -28.55 -54.46 9.53
C ASN A 288 -30.00 -53.98 9.31
N ALA A 289 -30.82 -54.72 8.56
CA ALA A 289 -32.21 -54.37 8.32
C ALA A 289 -33.00 -54.23 9.64
N SER A 290 -32.60 -54.95 10.71
CA SER A 290 -33.28 -54.99 12.01
C SER A 290 -32.96 -53.83 12.96
N LEU A 291 -32.36 -52.73 12.49
CA LEU A 291 -31.87 -51.64 13.37
C LEU A 291 -32.75 -50.40 13.45
N SER A 292 -33.65 -50.22 12.50
CA SER A 292 -34.53 -49.05 12.45
C SER A 292 -35.99 -49.46 12.51
N SER A 293 -36.82 -48.55 13.04
CA SER A 293 -38.27 -48.69 12.97
C SER A 293 -38.71 -48.86 11.52
N GLY A 294 -39.37 -49.98 11.22
CA GLY A 294 -39.85 -50.30 9.87
C GLY A 294 -38.87 -51.10 9.00
N ASN A 295 -37.80 -51.65 9.57
CA ASN A 295 -36.82 -52.52 8.89
C ASN A 295 -36.15 -51.88 7.65
N LEU A 296 -35.89 -50.58 7.70
CA LEU A 296 -35.35 -49.82 6.56
C LEU A 296 -33.82 -49.86 6.48
N GLY A 297 -33.15 -50.51 7.43
CA GLY A 297 -31.70 -50.50 7.56
C GLY A 297 -31.18 -49.42 8.51
N GLU A 298 -29.87 -49.18 8.48
CA GLU A 298 -29.25 -48.14 9.30
C GLU A 298 -29.56 -46.73 8.75
N GLN A 299 -29.96 -45.81 9.65
CA GLN A 299 -30.40 -44.46 9.29
C GLN A 299 -29.26 -43.44 9.40
N PHE A 300 -29.15 -42.60 8.38
CA PHE A 300 -28.23 -41.48 8.29
C PHE A 300 -29.03 -40.20 8.03
N ASP A 301 -28.94 -39.25 8.97
CA ASP A 301 -29.62 -37.97 8.90
C ASP A 301 -28.63 -36.87 8.53
N PHE A 302 -28.91 -36.10 7.48
CA PHE A 302 -28.03 -35.03 7.00
C PHE A 302 -28.36 -33.69 7.68
N THR A 303 -28.54 -33.72 8.99
CA THR A 303 -28.75 -32.50 9.79
C THR A 303 -27.42 -31.80 10.06
N LEU A 304 -27.49 -30.50 10.36
CA LEU A 304 -26.35 -29.68 10.74
C LEU A 304 -25.49 -30.35 11.84
N SER A 305 -26.14 -30.82 12.91
CA SER A 305 -25.48 -31.50 14.02
C SER A 305 -24.73 -32.77 13.58
N LYS A 306 -25.34 -33.60 12.72
CA LYS A 306 -24.72 -34.84 12.24
C LYS A 306 -23.54 -34.57 11.31
N ILE A 307 -23.65 -33.55 10.45
CA ILE A 307 -22.55 -33.11 9.57
C ILE A 307 -21.39 -32.57 10.41
N LYS A 308 -21.67 -31.74 11.41
CA LYS A 308 -20.66 -31.23 12.36
C LYS A 308 -19.91 -32.36 13.07
N THR A 309 -20.64 -33.37 13.56
CA THR A 309 -20.04 -34.57 14.17
C THR A 309 -19.19 -35.36 13.17
N ALA A 310 -19.67 -35.56 11.94
CA ALA A 310 -18.92 -36.27 10.89
C ALA A 310 -17.60 -35.56 10.53
N LEU A 311 -17.58 -34.23 10.59
CA LEU A 311 -16.39 -33.41 10.36
C LEU A 311 -15.46 -33.36 11.59
N GLY A 312 -15.84 -33.93 12.74
CA GLY A 312 -15.06 -33.87 13.97
C GLY A 312 -15.02 -32.47 14.62
N LEU A 313 -15.87 -31.54 14.21
CA LEU A 313 -15.90 -30.14 14.66
C LEU A 313 -16.66 -30.00 15.99
N THR A 314 -16.20 -30.74 17.00
CA THR A 314 -16.81 -30.82 18.34
C THR A 314 -16.13 -29.92 19.37
N THR A 315 -14.94 -29.42 19.05
CA THR A 315 -14.22 -28.44 19.87
C THR A 315 -14.88 -27.06 19.77
N PRO A 316 -14.66 -26.17 20.76
CA PRO A 316 -15.03 -24.76 20.65
C PRO A 316 -14.54 -24.15 19.34
N TYR A 317 -15.30 -23.18 18.81
CA TYR A 317 -14.88 -22.40 17.65
C TYR A 317 -13.67 -21.53 18.05
N PRO A 318 -12.64 -21.40 17.19
CA PRO A 318 -11.36 -20.80 17.58
C PRO A 318 -11.37 -19.28 17.75
N TYR A 319 -12.39 -18.59 17.22
CA TYR A 319 -12.44 -17.13 17.21
C TYR A 319 -13.67 -16.57 17.94
N PRO A 320 -13.62 -15.29 18.39
CA PRO A 320 -14.74 -14.64 19.07
C PRO A 320 -16.01 -14.55 18.20
N GLY A 321 -15.84 -14.27 16.90
CA GLY A 321 -16.94 -14.16 15.95
C GLY A 321 -17.22 -15.48 15.22
N GLY A 322 -18.49 -15.85 15.13
CA GLY A 322 -18.94 -17.00 14.35
C GLY A 322 -19.03 -18.32 15.11
N SER A 323 -19.31 -19.40 14.37
CA SER A 323 -19.40 -20.75 14.93
C SER A 323 -19.21 -21.82 13.87
N TRP A 324 -18.94 -23.07 14.29
CA TRP A 324 -18.94 -24.21 13.36
C TRP A 324 -20.29 -24.42 12.67
N ASP A 325 -21.39 -24.11 13.37
CA ASP A 325 -22.74 -24.23 12.84
C ASP A 325 -22.96 -23.22 11.71
N GLU A 326 -22.54 -21.98 11.92
CA GLU A 326 -22.60 -20.91 10.92
C GLU A 326 -21.71 -21.21 9.71
N TYR A 327 -20.48 -21.68 9.93
CA TYR A 327 -19.59 -22.12 8.86
C TYR A 327 -20.22 -23.23 8.01
N ILE A 328 -20.77 -24.26 8.64
CA ILE A 328 -21.40 -25.37 7.90
C ILE A 328 -22.62 -24.85 7.13
N GLN A 329 -23.44 -23.98 7.73
CA GLN A 329 -24.58 -23.36 7.04
C GLN A 329 -24.14 -22.52 5.84
N GLU A 330 -23.04 -21.76 5.95
CA GLU A 330 -22.47 -20.99 4.85
C GLU A 330 -22.10 -21.89 3.66
N VAL A 331 -21.39 -22.98 3.91
CA VAL A 331 -20.99 -23.95 2.88
C VAL A 331 -22.20 -24.64 2.21
N GLN A 332 -23.34 -24.69 2.89
CA GLN A 332 -24.57 -25.33 2.41
C GLN A 332 -25.51 -24.40 1.61
N LYS A 333 -25.29 -23.08 1.65
CA LYS A 333 -26.16 -22.10 0.99
C LYS A 333 -26.38 -22.42 -0.49
N SER A 334 -27.60 -22.15 -0.96
CA SER A 334 -28.01 -22.37 -2.35
C SER A 334 -27.56 -21.25 -3.30
N SER A 335 -27.00 -20.16 -2.76
CA SER A 335 -26.52 -19.01 -3.50
C SER A 335 -25.43 -18.28 -2.71
N ASN A 336 -24.16 -18.52 -3.05
CA ASN A 336 -22.97 -17.78 -2.61
C ASN A 336 -21.76 -18.17 -3.49
N ASN A 337 -20.61 -17.55 -3.23
CA ASN A 337 -19.38 -17.80 -3.96
C ASN A 337 -18.83 -19.22 -3.73
N ILE A 338 -19.04 -19.81 -2.55
CA ILE A 338 -18.68 -21.23 -2.28
C ILE A 338 -19.39 -22.16 -3.26
N LYS A 339 -20.70 -21.98 -3.46
CA LYS A 339 -21.45 -22.75 -4.45
C LYS A 339 -20.99 -22.44 -5.87
N ALA A 340 -20.77 -21.18 -6.21
CA ALA A 340 -20.31 -20.79 -7.55
C ALA A 340 -18.93 -21.41 -7.89
N ALA A 341 -18.06 -21.56 -6.88
CA ALA A 341 -16.78 -22.25 -6.98
C ALA A 341 -16.90 -23.78 -7.07
N GLY A 342 -18.10 -24.35 -6.91
CA GLY A 342 -18.34 -25.78 -6.96
C GLY A 342 -18.04 -26.52 -5.64
N TYR A 343 -17.92 -25.80 -4.53
CA TYR A 343 -17.61 -26.37 -3.20
C TYR A 343 -18.82 -26.47 -2.26
N ARG A 344 -20.04 -26.36 -2.78
CA ARG A 344 -21.24 -26.54 -1.96
C ARG A 344 -21.24 -27.92 -1.31
N ASP A 345 -21.48 -27.97 0.01
CA ASP A 345 -21.44 -29.19 0.83
C ASP A 345 -20.05 -29.88 0.90
N MET A 346 -18.99 -29.21 0.45
CA MET A 346 -17.60 -29.65 0.60
C MET A 346 -16.92 -28.78 1.67
N TYR A 347 -16.39 -29.39 2.71
CA TYR A 347 -15.84 -28.72 3.88
C TYR A 347 -14.33 -28.89 3.92
N GLY A 348 -13.60 -27.78 4.08
CA GLY A 348 -12.14 -27.76 4.22
C GLY A 348 -11.63 -26.38 4.65
N TYR A 349 -10.31 -26.22 4.73
CA TYR A 349 -9.73 -24.93 5.10
C TYR A 349 -9.96 -23.85 4.04
N MET A 350 -10.04 -24.20 2.75
CA MET A 350 -10.37 -23.21 1.71
C MET A 350 -11.77 -22.60 1.92
N THR A 351 -12.79 -23.42 2.15
CA THR A 351 -14.16 -22.92 2.42
C THR A 351 -14.29 -22.25 3.77
N TRP A 352 -13.50 -22.66 4.76
CA TRP A 352 -13.46 -22.02 6.07
C TRP A 352 -12.81 -20.63 6.00
N LEU A 353 -11.70 -20.48 5.28
CA LEU A 353 -11.07 -19.18 5.03
C LEU A 353 -11.95 -18.27 4.17
N GLU A 354 -12.67 -18.79 3.18
CA GLU A 354 -13.70 -18.02 2.45
C GLU A 354 -14.79 -17.51 3.41
N TYR A 355 -15.25 -18.35 4.34
CA TYR A 355 -16.22 -17.95 5.35
C TYR A 355 -15.66 -16.86 6.27
N LEU A 356 -14.41 -16.97 6.71
CA LEU A 356 -13.77 -15.92 7.51
C LEU A 356 -13.71 -14.60 6.76
N GLN A 357 -13.22 -14.61 5.52
CA GLN A 357 -13.03 -13.40 4.72
C GLN A 357 -14.34 -12.73 4.31
N THR A 358 -15.42 -13.50 4.10
CA THR A 358 -16.69 -12.95 3.61
C THR A 358 -17.71 -12.66 4.72
N GLN A 359 -17.65 -13.38 5.84
CA GLN A 359 -18.64 -13.28 6.93
C GLN A 359 -18.04 -12.75 8.24
N ARG A 360 -16.74 -12.95 8.48
CA ARG A 360 -16.08 -12.71 9.79
C ARG A 360 -14.73 -11.99 9.65
N TYR A 361 -14.61 -11.08 8.68
CA TYR A 361 -13.35 -10.42 8.34
C TYR A 361 -12.89 -9.40 9.38
N SER A 362 -13.80 -8.89 10.22
CA SER A 362 -13.46 -7.83 11.17
C SER A 362 -12.44 -8.30 12.22
N SER A 363 -11.65 -7.36 12.76
CA SER A 363 -10.68 -7.69 13.82
C SER A 363 -11.36 -8.17 15.11
N ALA A 364 -12.61 -7.75 15.35
CA ALA A 364 -13.42 -8.19 16.47
C ALA A 364 -13.92 -9.63 16.31
N ASP A 365 -14.25 -10.04 15.08
CA ASP A 365 -14.68 -11.40 14.78
C ASP A 365 -13.49 -12.37 14.69
N THR A 366 -12.46 -12.01 13.93
CA THR A 366 -11.29 -12.85 13.64
C THR A 366 -9.99 -12.05 13.83
N PRO A 367 -9.44 -11.99 15.06
CA PRO A 367 -8.28 -11.14 15.40
C PRO A 367 -6.94 -11.63 14.84
N ASP A 368 -6.94 -12.64 13.97
CA ASP A 368 -5.75 -13.27 13.41
C ASP A 368 -5.58 -13.08 11.90
N LEU A 369 -6.56 -12.52 11.18
CA LEU A 369 -6.44 -12.35 9.73
C LEU A 369 -5.34 -11.37 9.34
N TRP A 370 -4.96 -10.44 10.23
CA TRP A 370 -3.79 -9.57 10.00
C TRP A 370 -2.48 -10.34 9.78
N LYS A 371 -2.38 -11.60 10.25
CA LYS A 371 -1.22 -12.46 10.04
C LYS A 371 -1.14 -13.02 8.61
N THR A 372 -2.24 -12.93 7.87
CA THR A 372 -2.38 -13.54 6.55
C THR A 372 -2.13 -12.52 5.44
N SER A 373 -1.67 -13.02 4.29
CA SER A 373 -1.45 -12.23 3.07
C SER A 373 -2.70 -12.18 2.20
N GLU A 374 -3.85 -11.85 2.80
CA GLU A 374 -5.08 -11.51 2.06
C GLU A 374 -4.77 -10.49 0.96
N GLN A 375 -5.42 -10.58 -0.20
CA GLN A 375 -5.14 -9.70 -1.33
C GLN A 375 -6.32 -8.80 -1.63
N PRO A 376 -6.07 -7.50 -1.94
CA PRO A 376 -4.76 -6.85 -2.09
C PRO A 376 -4.12 -6.30 -0.79
N VAL A 377 -4.75 -6.41 0.38
CA VAL A 377 -4.23 -5.80 1.64
C VAL A 377 -2.81 -6.22 1.99
N GLY A 378 -2.45 -7.48 1.77
CA GLY A 378 -1.12 -8.02 2.01
C GLY A 378 -0.05 -7.32 1.18
N SER A 379 -0.29 -7.19 -0.13
CA SER A 379 0.62 -6.47 -1.03
C SER A 379 0.77 -4.99 -0.63
N MET A 380 -0.33 -4.34 -0.25
CA MET A 380 -0.28 -2.97 0.27
C MET A 380 0.58 -2.87 1.54
N LYS A 381 0.40 -3.78 2.50
CA LYS A 381 1.16 -3.80 3.76
C LYS A 381 2.66 -3.98 3.51
N ASP A 382 3.03 -4.89 2.61
CA ASP A 382 4.43 -5.13 2.24
C ASP A 382 5.06 -3.89 1.63
N ALA A 383 4.36 -3.21 0.74
CA ALA A 383 4.89 -2.04 0.07
C ALA A 383 4.98 -0.80 0.96
N VAL A 384 4.06 -0.61 1.90
CA VAL A 384 4.22 0.40 2.96
C VAL A 384 5.46 0.09 3.81
N GLY A 385 5.70 -1.20 4.11
CA GLY A 385 6.92 -1.63 4.79
C GLY A 385 8.19 -1.26 4.02
N LEU A 386 8.25 -1.60 2.73
CA LEU A 386 9.39 -1.23 1.88
C LEU A 386 9.58 0.29 1.80
N PHE A 387 8.49 1.05 1.67
CA PHE A 387 8.52 2.50 1.63
C PHE A 387 9.14 3.08 2.90
N THR A 388 8.71 2.63 4.08
CA THR A 388 9.27 3.08 5.36
C THR A 388 10.73 2.67 5.54
N ASP A 389 11.10 1.46 5.11
CA ASP A 389 12.47 0.96 5.19
C ASP A 389 13.40 1.81 4.31
N TYR A 390 12.98 2.08 3.07
CA TYR A 390 13.73 2.92 2.15
C TYR A 390 13.89 4.37 2.64
N LEU A 391 12.83 4.98 3.20
CA LEU A 391 12.93 6.33 3.77
C LEU A 391 13.88 6.39 4.96
N THR A 392 13.92 5.32 5.77
CA THR A 392 14.84 5.18 6.89
C THR A 392 16.28 5.06 6.40
N GLU A 393 16.52 4.20 5.39
CA GLU A 393 17.84 3.97 4.80
C GLU A 393 18.43 5.25 4.19
N MET A 394 17.60 6.07 3.54
CA MET A 394 18.05 7.30 2.88
C MET A 394 18.28 8.50 3.82
N GLU A 395 18.09 8.34 5.14
CA GLU A 395 18.11 9.42 6.15
C GLU A 395 17.38 10.70 5.67
N ALA A 396 16.21 10.54 5.06
CA ALA A 396 15.59 11.57 4.21
C ALA A 396 15.13 12.86 4.92
N GLU A 397 15.28 12.96 6.23
CA GLU A 397 14.61 13.97 7.08
C GLU A 397 13.09 14.06 6.82
N ASP A 398 12.47 12.99 6.30
CA ASP A 398 11.04 12.93 6.00
C ASP A 398 10.23 12.61 7.26
N TYR A 399 9.05 13.22 7.39
CA TYR A 399 8.07 12.83 8.40
C TYR A 399 6.94 12.08 7.72
N VAL A 400 6.51 10.98 8.32
CA VAL A 400 5.39 10.19 7.81
C VAL A 400 4.32 10.06 8.90
N GLY A 401 3.07 10.26 8.50
CA GLY A 401 1.90 9.93 9.30
C GLY A 401 1.02 8.92 8.58
N LEU A 402 0.10 8.31 9.33
CA LEU A 402 -0.79 7.26 8.84
C LEU A 402 -2.24 7.58 9.17
N SER A 403 -3.07 7.61 8.12
CA SER A 403 -4.51 7.60 8.26
C SER A 403 -5.12 6.35 7.64
N ILE A 404 -6.11 5.77 8.32
CA ILE A 404 -6.92 4.67 7.82
C ILE A 404 -8.35 5.17 7.71
N TYR A 405 -8.96 5.01 6.55
CA TYR A 405 -10.24 5.64 6.25
C TYR A 405 -11.45 4.73 6.36
N THR A 406 -11.27 3.62 7.04
CA THR A 406 -12.34 2.78 7.53
C THR A 406 -12.34 2.89 9.05
N HIS A 407 -13.21 3.73 9.61
CA HIS A 407 -13.37 3.78 11.08
C HIS A 407 -14.81 4.04 11.50
N THR A 408 -15.18 3.54 12.68
CA THR A 408 -16.53 3.67 13.27
C THR A 408 -16.79 5.02 13.95
N ASN A 409 -15.82 5.94 13.92
CA ASN A 409 -15.97 7.25 14.54
C ASN A 409 -16.79 8.18 13.63
N SER A 410 -17.21 9.32 14.16
CA SER A 410 -18.02 10.29 13.41
C SER A 410 -17.30 10.90 12.20
N ALA A 411 -15.96 10.84 12.16
CA ALA A 411 -15.18 11.30 11.02
C ALA A 411 -15.18 10.27 9.87
N GLY A 412 -15.47 9.00 10.15
CA GLY A 412 -15.39 7.89 9.19
C GLY A 412 -13.96 7.41 8.91
N ALA A 413 -12.95 7.99 9.56
CA ALA A 413 -11.53 7.70 9.39
C ALA A 413 -10.77 7.95 10.71
N ILE A 414 -9.58 7.38 10.85
CA ILE A 414 -8.71 7.56 12.01
C ILE A 414 -7.32 8.05 11.59
N LEU A 415 -6.72 8.89 12.43
CA LEU A 415 -5.30 9.19 12.40
C LEU A 415 -4.62 8.20 13.35
N GLU A 416 -4.00 7.16 12.81
CA GLU A 416 -3.27 6.15 13.60
C GLU A 416 -1.99 6.79 14.18
N HIS A 417 -1.30 7.55 13.33
CA HIS A 417 -0.05 8.23 13.68
C HIS A 417 -0.01 9.61 13.03
N GLY A 418 0.30 10.63 13.84
CA GLY A 418 0.66 11.95 13.33
C GLY A 418 2.03 11.95 12.66
N LEU A 419 2.37 13.07 12.01
CA LEU A 419 3.65 13.23 11.31
C LEU A 419 4.84 13.07 12.26
N SER A 420 5.72 12.11 11.99
CA SER A 420 6.95 11.90 12.77
C SER A 420 8.05 11.19 11.98
N ARG A 421 9.28 11.12 12.54
CA ARG A 421 10.37 10.28 12.03
C ARG A 421 10.36 8.84 12.56
N ASN A 422 9.43 8.51 13.44
CA ASN A 422 9.29 7.12 13.88
C ASN A 422 8.54 6.39 12.76
N LEU A 423 9.29 5.79 11.82
CA LEU A 423 8.69 5.08 10.69
C LEU A 423 8.33 3.63 11.06
N ASP A 424 8.98 3.09 12.09
CA ASP A 424 8.69 1.74 12.62
C ASP A 424 7.26 1.63 13.17
N GLN A 425 6.71 2.68 13.78
CA GLN A 425 5.30 2.66 14.23
C GLN A 425 4.32 2.59 13.03
N ILE A 426 4.65 3.22 11.90
CA ILE A 426 3.83 3.16 10.67
C ILE A 426 3.84 1.74 10.13
N LYS A 427 5.03 1.14 10.04
CA LYS A 427 5.22 -0.26 9.59
C LYS A 427 4.50 -1.24 10.50
N SER A 428 4.79 -1.21 11.79
CA SER A 428 4.19 -2.14 12.78
C SER A 428 2.67 -2.04 12.82
N THR A 429 2.12 -0.83 12.81
CA THR A 429 0.67 -0.62 12.82
C THR A 429 0.04 -1.16 11.56
N THR A 430 0.54 -0.77 10.38
CA THR A 430 0.04 -1.26 9.09
C THR A 430 0.08 -2.79 9.01
N GLN A 431 1.17 -3.41 9.49
CA GLN A 431 1.35 -4.85 9.51
C GLN A 431 0.36 -5.59 10.44
N GLN A 432 -0.16 -4.92 11.46
CA GLN A 432 -1.14 -5.46 12.42
C GLN A 432 -2.60 -5.10 12.08
N ARG A 433 -2.87 -4.58 10.88
CA ARG A 433 -4.22 -4.34 10.36
C ARG A 433 -4.59 -5.39 9.30
N GLN A 434 -5.89 -5.56 9.08
CA GLN A 434 -6.50 -6.55 8.19
C GLN A 434 -7.68 -5.94 7.42
N ALA A 435 -8.16 -6.61 6.38
CA ALA A 435 -9.35 -6.14 5.66
C ALA A 435 -10.55 -5.99 6.62
N GLY A 436 -11.27 -4.87 6.50
CA GLY A 436 -12.36 -4.51 7.41
C GLY A 436 -11.98 -4.41 8.88
N HIS A 437 -10.72 -4.08 9.22
CA HIS A 437 -10.20 -4.07 10.61
C HIS A 437 -11.15 -3.35 11.59
N TYR A 438 -11.60 -2.16 11.22
CA TYR A 438 -12.52 -1.35 12.02
C TYR A 438 -13.96 -1.42 11.51
N LYS A 439 -14.16 -1.35 10.19
CA LYS A 439 -15.46 -1.44 9.51
C LYS A 439 -15.27 -1.77 8.02
N PRO A 440 -16.30 -2.29 7.34
CA PRO A 440 -16.17 -2.71 5.94
C PRO A 440 -16.27 -1.61 4.88
N GLY A 441 -16.91 -0.47 5.17
CA GLY A 441 -17.20 0.55 4.16
C GLY A 441 -15.97 1.33 3.70
N THR A 442 -15.99 1.83 2.46
CA THR A 442 -14.85 2.48 1.78
C THR A 442 -15.07 4.00 1.72
N ASN A 443 -14.60 4.71 2.75
CA ASN A 443 -14.75 6.17 2.89
C ASN A 443 -13.47 6.95 2.54
N ILE A 444 -13.06 6.87 1.27
CA ILE A 444 -11.82 7.49 0.77
C ILE A 444 -11.71 8.97 1.16
N SER A 445 -12.81 9.72 1.04
CA SER A 445 -12.86 11.16 1.32
C SER A 445 -12.53 11.50 2.79
N ALA A 446 -12.99 10.69 3.74
CA ALA A 446 -12.69 10.90 5.16
C ALA A 446 -11.20 10.69 5.49
N GLY A 447 -10.56 9.71 4.84
CA GLY A 447 -9.12 9.48 4.92
C GLY A 447 -8.31 10.65 4.42
N MET A 448 -8.64 11.07 3.19
CA MET A 448 -8.00 12.22 2.56
C MET A 448 -8.17 13.45 3.44
N LYS A 449 -9.36 13.68 4.00
CA LYS A 449 -9.60 14.78 4.93
C LYS A 449 -8.74 14.70 6.18
N THR A 450 -8.67 13.53 6.80
CA THR A 450 -7.85 13.32 8.01
C THR A 450 -6.37 13.59 7.72
N GLY A 451 -5.84 13.08 6.60
CA GLY A 451 -4.48 13.35 6.16
C GLY A 451 -4.24 14.82 5.78
N ARG A 452 -5.19 15.47 5.09
CA ARG A 452 -5.10 16.90 4.75
C ARG A 452 -5.05 17.74 6.02
N ASP A 453 -5.94 17.47 6.97
CA ASP A 453 -6.04 18.25 8.21
C ASP A 453 -4.74 18.13 9.02
N GLU A 454 -4.12 16.95 9.08
CA GLU A 454 -2.81 16.74 9.70
C GLU A 454 -1.69 17.53 8.98
N LEU A 455 -1.62 17.46 7.65
CA LEU A 455 -0.62 18.21 6.87
C LEU A 455 -0.80 19.73 6.95
N VAL A 456 -2.04 20.21 7.06
CA VAL A 456 -2.30 21.65 7.18
C VAL A 456 -1.89 22.16 8.55
N GLN A 457 -2.13 21.38 9.60
CA GLN A 457 -1.88 21.80 10.99
C GLN A 457 -0.43 21.58 11.43
N HIS A 458 0.19 20.48 11.02
CA HIS A 458 1.43 19.99 11.62
C HIS A 458 2.60 19.85 10.64
N ALA A 459 2.40 20.08 9.33
CA ALA A 459 3.54 20.02 8.41
C ALA A 459 4.57 21.12 8.70
N ARG A 460 5.83 20.72 8.70
CA ARG A 460 7.00 21.56 8.95
C ARG A 460 7.09 22.68 7.92
N PRO A 461 7.54 23.88 8.34
CA PRO A 461 7.82 24.97 7.40
C PRO A 461 8.77 24.50 6.31
N ARG A 462 8.53 24.92 5.05
CA ARG A 462 9.38 24.58 3.88
C ARG A 462 9.36 23.09 3.47
N ALA A 463 8.77 22.17 4.22
CA ALA A 463 8.61 20.79 3.78
C ALA A 463 7.59 20.69 2.63
N ALA A 464 7.84 19.80 1.68
CA ALA A 464 6.87 19.46 0.64
C ALA A 464 5.76 18.60 1.27
N ARG A 465 4.50 18.98 1.04
CA ARG A 465 3.34 18.26 1.56
C ARG A 465 2.87 17.23 0.54
N LEU A 466 2.93 15.97 0.92
CA LEU A 466 2.56 14.85 0.07
C LEU A 466 1.52 13.99 0.77
N MET A 467 0.57 13.48 0.01
CA MET A 467 -0.33 12.42 0.45
C MET A 467 -0.18 11.24 -0.50
N VAL A 468 0.00 10.04 0.04
CA VAL A 468 -0.03 8.80 -0.75
C VAL A 468 -1.33 8.09 -0.41
N LEU A 469 -2.27 8.09 -1.36
CA LEU A 469 -3.58 7.48 -1.23
C LEU A 469 -3.57 6.10 -1.90
N MET A 470 -3.92 5.05 -1.16
CA MET A 470 -4.06 3.68 -1.67
C MET A 470 -5.50 3.20 -1.52
N THR A 471 -6.04 2.55 -2.55
CA THR A 471 -7.38 1.94 -2.52
C THR A 471 -7.49 0.80 -3.52
N ASP A 472 -8.29 -0.21 -3.18
CA ASP A 472 -8.68 -1.28 -4.11
C ASP A 472 -10.12 -1.16 -4.60
N GLY A 473 -10.86 -0.18 -4.08
CA GLY A 473 -12.30 -0.21 -4.09
C GLY A 473 -12.93 1.05 -4.67
N GLU A 474 -14.22 0.93 -4.96
CA GLU A 474 -15.06 2.09 -5.27
C GLU A 474 -15.48 2.77 -3.97
N ALA A 475 -15.28 4.10 -3.90
CA ALA A 475 -15.82 4.91 -2.82
C ALA A 475 -17.33 4.65 -2.68
N ASN A 476 -17.75 4.14 -1.52
CA ASN A 476 -19.14 3.80 -1.24
C ASN A 476 -19.66 4.50 0.03
N GLU A 477 -18.80 5.29 0.69
CA GLU A 477 -19.15 6.17 1.80
C GLU A 477 -18.55 7.58 1.62
N PRO A 478 -19.23 8.64 2.11
CA PRO A 478 -20.52 8.62 2.80
C PRO A 478 -21.71 8.44 1.85
N GLY A 479 -22.79 7.83 2.36
CA GLY A 479 -24.05 7.68 1.63
C GLY A 479 -24.00 6.58 0.58
N ASN A 480 -24.04 6.96 -0.70
CA ASN A 480 -23.99 6.04 -1.84
C ASN A 480 -22.78 6.33 -2.72
N SER A 481 -22.48 5.44 -3.67
CA SER A 481 -21.31 5.56 -4.56
C SER A 481 -21.21 6.93 -5.26
N ALA A 482 -22.32 7.49 -5.76
CA ALA A 482 -22.31 8.82 -6.39
C ALA A 482 -21.91 9.94 -5.41
N THR A 483 -22.45 9.89 -4.19
CA THR A 483 -22.15 10.87 -3.13
C THR A 483 -20.72 10.72 -2.63
N ALA A 484 -20.26 9.49 -2.45
CA ALA A 484 -18.91 9.15 -2.02
C ALA A 484 -17.86 9.64 -3.03
N LYS A 485 -18.06 9.37 -4.33
CA LYS A 485 -17.17 9.84 -5.40
C LYS A 485 -17.14 11.36 -5.47
N ALA A 486 -18.28 12.04 -5.33
CA ALA A 486 -18.33 13.50 -5.29
C ALA A 486 -17.57 14.07 -4.07
N ALA A 487 -17.66 13.43 -2.90
CA ALA A 487 -16.92 13.82 -1.71
C ALA A 487 -15.40 13.66 -1.88
N VAL A 488 -14.94 12.59 -2.56
CA VAL A 488 -13.53 12.40 -2.90
C VAL A 488 -13.01 13.54 -3.78
N ILE A 489 -13.76 13.93 -4.80
CA ILE A 489 -13.38 15.06 -5.67
C ILE A 489 -13.37 16.39 -4.91
N ALA A 490 -14.35 16.63 -4.03
CA ALA A 490 -14.36 17.82 -3.19
C ALA A 490 -13.11 17.90 -2.29
N GLU A 491 -12.73 16.77 -1.69
CA GLU A 491 -11.56 16.69 -0.82
C GLU A 491 -10.24 16.82 -1.61
N ALA A 492 -10.16 16.29 -2.83
CA ALA A 492 -9.02 16.52 -3.72
C ALA A 492 -8.83 18.02 -4.04
N ASN A 493 -9.92 18.75 -4.29
CA ASN A 493 -9.87 20.20 -4.49
C ASN A 493 -9.40 20.94 -3.23
N ALA A 494 -9.85 20.51 -2.04
CA ALA A 494 -9.39 21.07 -0.78
C ALA A 494 -7.89 20.82 -0.54
N ALA A 495 -7.39 19.63 -0.88
CA ALA A 495 -5.97 19.30 -0.81
C ALA A 495 -5.14 20.14 -1.79
N ALA A 496 -5.61 20.32 -3.03
CA ALA A 496 -4.96 21.19 -4.01
C ALA A 496 -4.87 22.65 -3.53
N ALA A 497 -5.94 23.17 -2.93
CA ALA A 497 -5.96 24.51 -2.32
C ALA A 497 -4.96 24.64 -1.17
N ALA A 498 -4.75 23.57 -0.40
CA ALA A 498 -3.75 23.47 0.66
C ALA A 498 -2.31 23.21 0.17
N LYS A 499 -2.09 23.17 -1.16
CA LYS A 499 -0.82 22.85 -1.83
C LYS A 499 -0.28 21.46 -1.46
N ILE A 500 -1.18 20.49 -1.29
CA ILE A 500 -0.85 19.08 -1.05
C ILE A 500 -0.95 18.34 -2.37
N LYS A 501 0.14 17.68 -2.75
CA LYS A 501 0.17 16.78 -3.90
C LYS A 501 -0.33 15.41 -3.47
N ILE A 502 -1.26 14.80 -4.21
CA ILE A 502 -1.75 13.46 -3.91
C ILE A 502 -1.23 12.48 -4.95
N LEU A 503 -0.51 11.46 -4.50
CA LEU A 503 -0.13 10.32 -5.32
C LEU A 503 -1.12 9.21 -5.04
N THR A 504 -1.84 8.77 -6.06
CA THR A 504 -2.87 7.74 -5.91
C THR A 504 -2.37 6.41 -6.43
N ILE A 505 -2.66 5.33 -5.71
CA ILE A 505 -2.30 3.97 -6.09
C ILE A 505 -3.58 3.13 -6.07
N SER A 506 -4.01 2.70 -7.25
CA SER A 506 -5.10 1.74 -7.42
C SER A 506 -4.56 0.31 -7.31
N LEU A 507 -5.21 -0.52 -6.50
CA LEU A 507 -4.77 -1.90 -6.20
C LEU A 507 -5.84 -2.92 -6.63
N GLY A 508 -5.43 -4.03 -7.24
CA GLY A 508 -6.33 -5.15 -7.49
C GLY A 508 -7.29 -4.94 -8.66
N ALA A 509 -8.19 -5.90 -8.86
CA ALA A 509 -9.07 -5.93 -10.04
C ALA A 509 -10.36 -5.08 -9.90
N GLY A 510 -10.63 -4.56 -8.71
CA GLY A 510 -11.85 -3.80 -8.38
C GLY A 510 -11.71 -2.28 -8.35
N ALA A 511 -10.50 -1.75 -8.49
CA ALA A 511 -10.23 -0.34 -8.20
C ALA A 511 -10.82 0.64 -9.22
N ASP A 512 -11.36 1.76 -8.72
CA ASP A 512 -11.82 2.89 -9.55
C ASP A 512 -10.64 3.74 -10.04
N THR A 513 -9.93 3.21 -11.03
CA THR A 513 -8.75 3.86 -11.64
C THR A 513 -9.07 5.24 -12.25
N SER A 514 -10.31 5.46 -12.68
CA SER A 514 -10.74 6.74 -13.26
C SER A 514 -10.88 7.81 -12.20
N LEU A 515 -11.46 7.48 -11.04
CA LEU A 515 -11.52 8.39 -9.90
C LEU A 515 -10.13 8.72 -9.37
N MET A 516 -9.26 7.71 -9.24
CA MET A 516 -7.89 7.92 -8.75
C MET A 516 -7.08 8.81 -9.70
N GLN A 517 -7.18 8.61 -11.02
CA GLN A 517 -6.58 9.51 -12.00
C GLN A 517 -7.07 10.95 -11.84
N GLN A 518 -8.37 11.17 -11.66
CA GLN A 518 -8.92 12.52 -11.45
C GLN A 518 -8.37 13.18 -10.18
N VAL A 519 -8.24 12.44 -9.07
CA VAL A 519 -7.65 12.96 -7.82
C VAL A 519 -6.19 13.37 -8.03
N ALA A 520 -5.41 12.53 -8.72
CA ALA A 520 -4.02 12.87 -9.08
C ALA A 520 -3.97 14.14 -9.94
N ASP A 521 -4.79 14.23 -11.00
CA ASP A 521 -4.79 15.39 -11.91
C ASP A 521 -5.14 16.69 -11.18
N ILE A 522 -6.18 16.70 -10.34
CA ILE A 522 -6.61 17.87 -9.55
C ILE A 522 -5.47 18.41 -8.67
N THR A 523 -4.71 17.52 -8.07
CA THR A 523 -3.65 17.86 -7.11
C THR A 523 -2.27 17.97 -7.75
N LYS A 524 -2.19 17.88 -9.09
CA LYS A 524 -0.97 17.81 -9.89
C LYS A 524 -0.06 16.65 -9.48
N GLY A 525 -0.66 15.59 -8.95
CA GLY A 525 -0.10 14.33 -8.53
C GLY A 525 0.30 13.39 -9.65
N GLU A 526 0.42 12.12 -9.31
CA GLU A 526 0.60 11.03 -10.27
C GLU A 526 -0.24 9.84 -9.80
N HIS A 527 -0.84 9.12 -10.75
CA HIS A 527 -1.61 7.93 -10.49
C HIS A 527 -0.85 6.70 -10.98
N PHE A 528 -0.79 5.69 -10.12
CA PHE A 528 -0.22 4.39 -10.40
C PHE A 528 -1.31 3.33 -10.29
N ASN A 529 -1.37 2.45 -11.28
CA ASN A 529 -2.31 1.32 -11.27
C ASN A 529 -1.53 0.02 -11.14
N VAL A 530 -1.81 -0.74 -10.09
CA VAL A 530 -1.29 -2.09 -9.87
C VAL A 530 -2.45 -3.07 -10.07
N PRO A 531 -2.67 -3.57 -11.29
CA PRO A 531 -3.83 -4.38 -11.62
C PRO A 531 -3.80 -5.73 -10.88
N GLY A 532 -4.98 -6.20 -10.48
CA GLY A 532 -5.14 -7.58 -10.00
C GLY A 532 -4.89 -8.61 -11.10
N GLY A 533 -4.66 -9.86 -10.70
CA GLY A 533 -4.59 -11.03 -11.61
C GLY A 533 -3.20 -11.39 -12.11
N SER A 534 -2.19 -10.60 -11.77
CA SER A 534 -0.78 -11.03 -11.85
C SER A 534 -0.42 -11.86 -10.61
N SER A 535 0.74 -12.53 -10.60
CA SER A 535 1.15 -13.27 -9.39
C SER A 535 1.30 -12.28 -8.22
N ILE A 536 1.15 -12.76 -6.97
CA ILE A 536 1.34 -11.91 -5.77
C ILE A 536 2.71 -11.21 -5.82
N THR A 537 3.73 -11.92 -6.29
CA THR A 537 5.10 -11.40 -6.48
C THR A 537 5.18 -10.27 -7.52
N ASP A 538 4.41 -10.35 -8.61
CA ASP A 538 4.39 -9.29 -9.62
C ASP A 538 3.70 -8.03 -9.09
N VAL A 539 2.57 -8.21 -8.38
CA VAL A 539 1.83 -7.11 -7.73
C VAL A 539 2.74 -6.41 -6.71
N GLN A 540 3.43 -7.18 -5.87
CA GLN A 540 4.44 -6.67 -4.95
C GLN A 540 5.52 -5.90 -5.71
N THR A 541 6.17 -6.50 -6.71
CA THR A 541 7.25 -5.85 -7.49
C THR A 541 6.81 -4.52 -8.11
N GLN A 542 5.63 -4.47 -8.71
CA GLN A 542 5.10 -3.24 -9.31
C GLN A 542 4.88 -2.16 -8.25
N LEU A 543 4.30 -2.53 -7.12
CA LEU A 543 4.04 -1.61 -6.03
C LEU A 543 5.36 -1.12 -5.39
N GLU A 544 6.35 -1.99 -5.24
CA GLU A 544 7.70 -1.63 -4.81
C GLU A 544 8.36 -0.60 -5.74
N LEU A 545 8.25 -0.79 -7.07
CA LEU A 545 8.76 0.16 -8.06
C LEU A 545 8.07 1.53 -7.94
N VAL A 546 6.75 1.54 -7.73
CA VAL A 546 5.99 2.77 -7.48
C VAL A 546 6.53 3.48 -6.25
N PHE A 547 6.64 2.80 -5.11
CA PHE A 547 7.12 3.43 -3.89
C PHE A 547 8.57 3.88 -3.97
N ARG A 548 9.45 3.14 -4.64
CA ARG A 548 10.83 3.60 -4.93
C ARG A 548 10.83 4.87 -5.76
N LYS A 549 9.97 4.96 -6.79
CA LYS A 549 9.82 6.19 -7.59
C LYS A 549 9.36 7.37 -6.74
N ILE A 550 8.37 7.16 -5.87
CA ILE A 550 7.88 8.19 -4.93
C ILE A 550 9.01 8.62 -3.99
N ALA A 551 9.72 7.67 -3.41
CA ALA A 551 10.74 7.95 -2.42
C ALA A 551 11.99 8.63 -3.04
N ASN A 552 12.35 8.28 -4.28
CA ASN A 552 13.39 8.93 -5.09
C ASN A 552 13.00 10.35 -5.54
N SER A 553 11.71 10.62 -5.71
CA SER A 553 11.24 11.93 -6.16
C SER A 553 11.44 12.98 -5.06
N ARG A 554 12.60 13.64 -5.06
CA ARG A 554 12.97 14.75 -4.18
C ARG A 554 13.15 16.01 -5.00
N THR A 555 12.46 17.06 -4.60
CA THR A 555 12.58 18.37 -5.26
C THR A 555 13.77 19.11 -4.68
N LEU A 556 14.64 19.62 -5.54
CA LEU A 556 15.72 20.50 -5.15
C LEU A 556 15.23 21.92 -4.95
N LYS A 557 15.79 22.61 -3.97
CA LYS A 557 15.39 23.98 -3.65
C LYS A 557 16.57 24.82 -3.21
N LEU A 558 16.63 26.04 -3.73
CA LEU A 558 17.51 27.09 -3.23
C LEU A 558 16.94 27.65 -1.92
N ILE A 559 17.81 27.84 -0.93
CA ILE A 559 17.46 28.35 0.38
C ILE A 559 18.37 29.52 0.77
N SER A 560 17.86 30.42 1.61
CA SER A 560 18.64 31.45 2.30
C SER A 560 19.41 30.83 3.46
N ASP A 561 20.53 31.43 3.85
CA ASP A 561 21.26 31.11 5.10
C ASP A 561 20.51 31.62 6.36
N GLN A 562 19.29 32.16 6.17
CA GLN A 562 18.36 32.61 7.23
C GLN A 562 17.09 31.78 7.26
#